data_AF-A0A4Q3A1C0-F1
#
_entry.id   AF-A0A4Q3A1C0-F1
#
_cell.length_a   1.000
_cell.length_b   1.000
_cell.length_c   1.000
_cell.angle_alpha   90.00
_cell.angle_beta   90.00
_cell.angle_gamma   90.00
#
_symmetry.space_group_name_H-M   'P 1'
#
loop_
_entity.id
_entity.type
_entity.pdbx_description
1 polymer ?
#
loop_
_entity_poly.entity_id
_entity_poly.type
_entity_poly.pdbx_seq_one_letter_code
_entity_poly.pdbx_strand_id
1 'polypeptide(L)'
;MALNDISFVKGAGGLGRALPGEDHYSGMLFFNSTYPSGFSASAQVKAITSLAAAEALGITNDFSDETKAAAAITLTAVGSNGDTITISIAEPLPAGGTKSVVVATYAKTSADTTPALLATSIAAAINGNTTAGYTASAAAAVVTITARPGLGIYLNTATTPLSITFTGTMAGNISTLFGSAVLPGVLGVASKKAPMHYHISEFFRVAPQGILYVGIFPGPPTTYAELATMQNYAEGKIRQFGVYRDTTYTVGELTSIQAVCAALDAEHKPVSSVLYAADMKAVTDLTTLSSLATRADSKCSVVISQDGGGRGAMLYHATGKSITNLGAALGAVALAKVSESIAWINKFNISSGIECETLAFANGKQYSTVDSNTLNVLNNYRYMFLRKFVGISGSYFNDSHTAVTPASDYAYVENNRTIDKAIRGVYATLLPDLNGPLVMNNDGTLNDNTIAALQADARPNLDQMVRDGEISAYAVTIDPAQNVLSTSKLVIAIKLVGVGVARNITVNIGYTISL
;
A
#
# COMPACT_ATOMS: atom_id res chain seq x y z
N MET A 1 0.61 -53.23 -4.48
CA MET A 1 1.48 -52.24 -5.15
C MET A 1 0.69 -51.67 -6.31
N ALA A 2 0.41 -50.37 -6.32
CA ALA A 2 -0.21 -49.75 -7.47
C ALA A 2 0.77 -49.78 -8.65
N LEU A 3 0.24 -49.90 -9.88
CA LEU A 3 1.03 -49.84 -11.11
C LEU A 3 1.60 -48.43 -11.30
N ASN A 4 2.74 -48.34 -11.97
CA ASN A 4 3.33 -47.06 -12.36
C ASN A 4 2.36 -46.31 -13.29
N ASP A 5 2.03 -45.06 -12.94
CA ASP A 5 1.12 -44.21 -13.71
C ASP A 5 1.63 -42.75 -13.74
N ILE A 6 1.26 -41.99 -14.76
CA ILE A 6 1.52 -40.55 -14.88
C ILE A 6 0.32 -39.81 -14.30
N SER A 7 0.49 -39.16 -13.14
CA SER A 7 -0.56 -38.35 -12.53
C SER A 7 -0.45 -36.88 -12.96
N PHE A 8 -1.55 -36.33 -13.45
CA PHE A 8 -1.67 -34.90 -13.74
C PHE A 8 -2.26 -34.18 -12.53
N VAL A 9 -1.43 -33.43 -11.80
CA VAL A 9 -1.92 -32.50 -10.77
C VAL A 9 -2.30 -31.20 -11.46
N LYS A 10 -3.60 -30.87 -11.48
CA LYS A 10 -4.07 -29.54 -11.91
C LYS A 10 -3.63 -28.52 -10.85
N GLY A 11 -2.53 -27.83 -11.11
CA GLY A 11 -2.12 -26.69 -10.29
C GLY A 11 -3.13 -25.55 -10.39
N ALA A 12 -3.45 -24.90 -9.27
CA ALA A 12 -4.11 -23.60 -9.29
C ALA A 12 -3.20 -22.63 -10.07
N GLY A 13 -3.75 -21.86 -11.01
CA GLY A 13 -3.01 -21.16 -12.05
C GLY A 13 -2.03 -20.11 -11.53
N GLY A 14 -0.81 -20.56 -11.23
CA GLY A 14 0.30 -19.75 -10.72
C GLY A 14 1.67 -20.36 -10.99
N LEU A 15 1.78 -21.34 -11.89
CA LEU A 15 3.06 -21.84 -12.42
C LEU A 15 3.65 -20.87 -13.46
N GLY A 16 3.45 -19.57 -13.27
CA GLY A 16 4.25 -18.58 -13.96
C GLY A 16 5.70 -18.84 -13.56
N ARG A 17 6.58 -19.08 -14.53
CA ARG A 17 8.01 -19.22 -14.26
C ARG A 17 8.43 -18.05 -13.38
N ALA A 18 9.15 -18.34 -12.29
CA ALA A 18 9.68 -17.29 -11.43
C ALA A 18 10.40 -16.25 -12.31
N LEU A 19 10.11 -14.98 -12.08
CA LEU A 19 10.76 -13.91 -12.84
C LEU A 19 12.27 -14.02 -12.60
N PRO A 20 13.10 -13.89 -13.65
CA PRO A 20 14.54 -13.88 -13.48
C PRO A 20 14.97 -12.66 -12.66
N GLY A 21 16.02 -12.83 -11.85
CA GLY A 21 16.58 -11.76 -11.03
C GLY A 21 15.72 -11.38 -9.82
N GLU A 22 16.18 -10.37 -9.08
CA GLU A 22 15.60 -10.00 -7.78
C GLU A 22 14.97 -8.60 -7.80
N ASP A 23 14.91 -7.92 -8.94
CA ASP A 23 14.46 -6.52 -9.03
C ASP A 23 12.98 -6.33 -8.61
N HIS A 24 12.19 -7.39 -8.65
CA HIS A 24 10.78 -7.42 -8.25
C HIS A 24 10.57 -7.76 -6.76
N TYR A 25 11.64 -8.10 -6.03
CA TYR A 25 11.56 -8.50 -4.62
C TYR A 25 11.24 -7.28 -3.77
N SER A 26 10.08 -7.31 -3.13
CA SER A 26 9.52 -6.17 -2.42
C SER A 26 9.24 -6.53 -0.97
N GLY A 27 9.39 -5.58 -0.07
CA GLY A 27 8.97 -5.69 1.32
C GLY A 27 7.70 -4.88 1.56
N MET A 28 6.80 -5.35 2.41
CA MET A 28 5.68 -4.55 2.89
C MET A 28 5.58 -4.64 4.40
N LEU A 29 5.74 -3.48 5.03
CA LEU A 29 5.83 -3.30 6.46
C LEU A 29 4.52 -2.76 7.03
N PHE A 30 3.96 -3.51 7.98
CA PHE A 30 2.77 -3.16 8.73
C PHE A 30 3.05 -3.13 10.22
N PHE A 31 2.25 -2.35 10.94
CA PHE A 31 2.34 -2.26 12.40
C PHE A 31 1.02 -2.70 13.03
N ASN A 32 1.09 -3.75 13.85
CA ASN A 32 -0.05 -4.28 14.58
C ASN A 32 0.42 -5.06 15.82
N SER A 33 -0.14 -4.71 16.97
CA SER A 33 0.19 -5.37 18.25
C SER A 33 -0.38 -6.77 18.36
N THR A 34 -1.41 -7.11 17.58
CA THR A 34 -2.02 -8.45 17.55
C THR A 34 -1.68 -9.13 16.23
N TYR A 35 -0.88 -10.20 16.30
CA TYR A 35 -0.45 -10.92 15.11
C TYR A 35 -1.59 -11.72 14.45
N PRO A 36 -1.65 -11.75 13.10
CA PRO A 36 -2.37 -12.81 12.39
C PRO A 36 -1.81 -14.20 12.72
N SER A 37 -2.60 -15.25 12.49
CA SER A 37 -2.28 -16.63 12.94
C SER A 37 -0.95 -17.18 12.42
N GLY A 38 -0.50 -16.75 11.25
CA GLY A 38 0.79 -17.14 10.67
C GLY A 38 2.00 -16.35 11.19
N PHE A 39 1.79 -15.33 12.03
CA PHE A 39 2.82 -14.44 12.56
C PHE A 39 2.92 -14.56 14.08
N SER A 40 4.10 -14.23 14.60
CA SER A 40 4.34 -14.17 16.05
C SER A 40 5.48 -13.20 16.34
N ALA A 41 5.72 -12.91 17.63
CA ALA A 41 6.86 -12.10 18.05
C ALA A 41 8.23 -12.69 17.64
N SER A 42 8.32 -14.00 17.43
CA SER A 42 9.53 -14.69 16.95
C SER A 42 9.52 -14.97 15.44
N ALA A 43 8.42 -14.68 14.75
CA ALA A 43 8.23 -14.94 13.32
C ALA A 43 7.44 -13.79 12.68
N GLN A 44 8.04 -12.60 12.71
CA GLN A 44 7.42 -11.34 12.29
C GLN A 44 7.44 -11.12 10.77
N VAL A 45 8.31 -11.83 10.05
CA VAL A 45 8.54 -11.66 8.61
C VAL A 45 8.25 -12.97 7.87
N LYS A 46 7.51 -12.88 6.76
CA LYS A 46 7.17 -14.02 5.89
C LYS A 46 7.30 -13.63 4.42
N ALA A 47 7.92 -14.49 3.60
CA ALA A 47 7.89 -14.35 2.15
C ALA A 47 6.62 -15.00 1.58
N ILE A 48 5.94 -14.30 0.67
CA ILE A 48 4.73 -14.77 -0.02
C ILE A 48 4.81 -14.47 -1.51
N THR A 49 4.14 -15.30 -2.31
CA THR A 49 4.11 -15.21 -3.78
C THR A 49 2.69 -15.04 -4.33
N SER A 50 1.68 -14.94 -3.45
CA SER A 50 0.29 -14.72 -3.85
C SER A 50 -0.54 -14.18 -2.69
N LEU A 51 -1.72 -13.65 -3.01
CA LEU A 51 -2.71 -13.26 -2.01
C LEU A 51 -3.17 -14.45 -1.17
N ALA A 52 -3.40 -15.61 -1.78
CA ALA A 52 -3.81 -16.83 -1.09
C ALA A 52 -2.79 -17.28 -0.02
N ALA A 53 -1.49 -17.07 -0.25
CA ALA A 53 -0.47 -17.33 0.75
C ALA A 53 -0.58 -16.37 1.95
N ALA A 54 -0.95 -15.11 1.74
CA ALA A 54 -1.21 -14.17 2.83
C ALA A 54 -2.46 -14.56 3.64
N GLU A 55 -3.52 -14.98 2.96
CA GLU A 55 -4.76 -15.46 3.60
C GLU A 55 -4.49 -16.71 4.45
N ALA A 56 -3.67 -17.64 3.97
CA ALA A 56 -3.23 -18.81 4.73
C ALA A 56 -2.40 -18.45 5.99
N LEU A 57 -1.75 -17.28 6.00
CA LEU A 57 -1.07 -16.71 7.17
C LEU A 57 -2.02 -15.90 8.09
N GLY A 58 -3.32 -15.89 7.81
CA GLY A 58 -4.34 -15.22 8.61
C GLY A 58 -4.55 -13.74 8.29
N ILE A 59 -3.95 -13.23 7.21
CA ILE A 59 -4.23 -11.88 6.70
C ILE A 59 -5.44 -11.98 5.77
N THR A 60 -6.64 -11.92 6.32
CA THR A 60 -7.91 -12.15 5.62
C THR A 60 -8.75 -10.87 5.47
N ASN A 61 -9.68 -10.87 4.51
CA ASN A 61 -10.68 -9.79 4.32
C ASN A 61 -12.05 -10.13 4.94
N ASP A 62 -12.09 -11.03 5.91
CA ASP A 62 -13.32 -11.49 6.56
C ASP A 62 -13.75 -10.62 7.75
N PHE A 63 -12.94 -9.61 8.09
CA PHE A 63 -13.15 -8.71 9.23
C PHE A 63 -13.27 -9.46 10.57
N SER A 64 -12.63 -10.62 10.68
CA SER A 64 -12.66 -11.48 11.88
C SER A 64 -12.10 -10.81 13.13
N ASP A 65 -11.26 -9.77 12.97
CA ASP A 65 -10.67 -8.97 14.03
C ASP A 65 -11.42 -7.64 14.28
N GLU A 66 -12.54 -7.39 13.59
CA GLU A 66 -13.40 -6.23 13.82
C GLU A 66 -14.28 -6.44 15.07
N THR A 67 -14.43 -5.41 15.89
CA THR A 67 -15.54 -5.35 16.85
C THR A 67 -16.72 -4.67 16.17
N LYS A 68 -17.83 -5.40 16.01
CA LYS A 68 -19.04 -4.87 15.36
C LYS A 68 -19.73 -3.88 16.28
N ALA A 69 -20.08 -2.70 15.77
CA ALA A 69 -20.86 -1.73 16.53
C ALA A 69 -22.26 -2.30 16.84
N ALA A 70 -22.87 -1.86 17.93
CA ALA A 70 -24.25 -2.23 18.27
C ALA A 70 -25.11 -1.01 18.61
N ALA A 71 -26.43 -1.16 18.61
CA ALA A 71 -27.40 -0.12 18.97
C ALA A 71 -28.61 -0.76 19.63
N ALA A 72 -29.41 0.01 20.37
CA ALA A 72 -30.58 -0.50 21.08
C ALA A 72 -31.83 0.33 20.81
N ILE A 73 -32.95 -0.35 20.62
CA ILE A 73 -34.30 0.23 20.54
C ILE A 73 -35.10 -0.31 21.72
N THR A 74 -35.68 0.57 22.52
CA THR A 74 -36.60 0.19 23.60
C THR A 74 -38.03 0.41 23.14
N LEU A 75 -38.86 -0.62 23.24
CA LEU A 75 -40.28 -0.55 22.93
C LEU A 75 -41.08 -0.16 24.16
N THR A 76 -41.95 0.84 24.02
CA THR A 76 -42.75 1.39 25.12
C THR A 76 -44.24 1.07 24.97
N ALA A 77 -44.72 0.75 23.77
CA ALA A 77 -46.07 0.28 23.53
C ALA A 77 -46.13 -0.77 22.41
N VAL A 78 -46.93 -1.83 22.62
CA VAL A 78 -47.08 -2.94 21.67
C VAL A 78 -47.88 -2.57 20.42
N GLY A 79 -48.81 -1.62 20.54
CA GLY A 79 -49.69 -1.21 19.45
C GLY A 79 -50.78 -2.22 19.07
N SER A 80 -51.48 -1.90 17.99
CA SER A 80 -52.58 -2.65 17.41
C SER A 80 -52.08 -3.68 16.38
N ASN A 81 -52.84 -4.75 16.13
CA ASN A 81 -52.46 -5.71 15.09
C ASN A 81 -52.38 -5.00 13.73
N GLY A 82 -51.30 -5.21 13.00
CA GLY A 82 -51.02 -4.51 11.74
C GLY A 82 -50.22 -3.22 11.87
N ASP A 83 -50.01 -2.69 13.09
CA ASP A 83 -49.05 -1.60 13.31
C ASP A 83 -47.64 -2.07 12.92
N THR A 84 -46.86 -1.19 12.29
CA THR A 84 -45.55 -1.56 11.76
C THR A 84 -44.42 -0.75 12.34
N ILE A 85 -43.25 -1.39 12.48
CA ILE A 85 -41.96 -0.72 12.65
C ILE A 85 -41.08 -0.98 11.43
N THR A 86 -40.49 0.09 10.90
CA THR A 86 -39.40 0.02 9.92
C THR A 86 -38.12 0.48 10.58
N ILE A 87 -37.06 -0.32 10.48
CA ILE A 87 -35.75 -0.03 11.03
C ILE A 87 -34.77 0.10 9.87
N SER A 88 -34.08 1.24 9.79
CA SER A 88 -33.10 1.52 8.73
C SER A 88 -31.78 1.99 9.31
N ILE A 89 -30.67 1.58 8.67
CA ILE A 89 -29.31 1.96 9.05
C ILE A 89 -28.64 2.70 7.89
N ALA A 90 -28.01 3.83 8.20
CA ALA A 90 -27.26 4.60 7.22
C ALA A 90 -25.84 4.04 7.09
N GLU A 91 -25.53 3.43 5.95
CA GLU A 91 -24.21 2.90 5.61
C GLU A 91 -23.45 3.85 4.67
N PRO A 92 -22.10 3.84 4.67
CA PRO A 92 -21.34 4.65 3.73
C PRO A 92 -21.47 4.12 2.31
N LEU A 93 -21.46 5.04 1.35
CA LEU A 93 -21.20 4.74 -0.06
C LEU A 93 -19.70 4.93 -0.35
N PRO A 94 -19.08 4.09 -1.21
CA PRO A 94 -17.66 4.22 -1.54
C PRO A 94 -17.26 5.61 -2.06
N ALA A 95 -18.06 6.19 -2.96
CA ALA A 95 -17.80 7.51 -3.54
C ALA A 95 -18.24 8.69 -2.64
N GLY A 96 -18.49 8.44 -1.36
CA GLY A 96 -19.05 9.40 -0.42
C GLY A 96 -20.59 9.40 -0.39
N GLY A 97 -21.15 9.96 0.68
CA GLY A 97 -22.57 9.91 0.98
C GLY A 97 -22.99 8.65 1.76
N THR A 98 -24.30 8.48 1.91
CA THR A 98 -24.91 7.37 2.66
C THR A 98 -25.96 6.66 1.83
N LYS A 99 -26.11 5.36 2.06
CA LYS A 99 -27.28 4.58 1.62
C LYS A 99 -28.09 4.15 2.84
N SER A 100 -29.41 4.20 2.72
CA SER A 100 -30.31 3.69 3.76
C SER A 100 -30.54 2.19 3.53
N VAL A 101 -30.16 1.36 4.50
CA VAL A 101 -30.38 -0.08 4.48
C VAL A 101 -31.53 -0.41 5.42
N VAL A 102 -32.66 -0.87 4.88
CA VAL A 102 -33.78 -1.36 5.68
C VAL A 102 -33.41 -2.72 6.26
N VAL A 103 -33.16 -2.78 7.57
CA VAL A 103 -32.76 -4.02 8.24
C VAL A 103 -33.96 -4.87 8.61
N ALA A 104 -35.09 -4.26 8.94
CA ALA A 104 -36.35 -4.97 9.13
C ALA A 104 -37.55 -4.05 8.89
N THR A 105 -38.63 -4.64 8.39
CA THR A 105 -39.98 -4.11 8.50
C THR A 105 -40.82 -5.21 9.15
N TYR A 106 -41.42 -4.93 10.31
CA TYR A 106 -42.20 -5.90 11.05
C TYR A 106 -43.60 -5.35 11.33
N ALA A 107 -44.62 -6.15 11.04
CA ALA A 107 -46.01 -5.87 11.36
C ALA A 107 -46.42 -6.67 12.60
N LYS A 108 -46.98 -5.98 13.60
CA LYS A 108 -47.40 -6.59 14.85
C LYS A 108 -48.50 -7.61 14.64
N THR A 109 -48.36 -8.78 15.26
CA THR A 109 -49.34 -9.87 15.21
C THR A 109 -50.08 -10.02 16.55
N SER A 110 -51.11 -10.87 16.58
CA SER A 110 -51.81 -11.19 17.83
C SER A 110 -50.93 -11.91 18.86
N ALA A 111 -49.80 -12.51 18.46
CA ALA A 111 -48.87 -13.19 19.35
C ALA A 111 -48.00 -12.20 20.17
N ASP A 112 -47.84 -10.97 19.69
CA ASP A 112 -47.04 -9.93 20.35
C ASP A 112 -47.87 -9.23 21.43
N THR A 113 -48.12 -9.92 22.55
CA THR A 113 -49.01 -9.41 23.63
C THR A 113 -48.30 -8.50 24.63
N THR A 114 -46.96 -8.48 24.62
CA THR A 114 -46.16 -7.60 25.48
C THR A 114 -45.04 -6.95 24.66
N PRO A 115 -44.49 -5.79 25.10
CA PRO A 115 -43.33 -5.19 24.44
C PRO A 115 -42.12 -6.13 24.37
N ALA A 116 -41.95 -7.03 25.34
CA ALA A 116 -40.88 -8.02 25.32
C ALA A 116 -41.06 -9.08 24.23
N LEU A 117 -42.30 -9.57 24.02
CA LEU A 117 -42.59 -10.51 22.93
C LEU A 117 -42.45 -9.82 21.57
N LEU A 118 -42.95 -8.58 21.44
CA LEU A 118 -42.77 -7.78 20.23
C LEU A 118 -41.28 -7.57 19.90
N ALA A 119 -40.45 -7.28 20.90
CA ALA A 119 -39.00 -7.15 20.72
C ALA A 119 -38.38 -8.45 20.20
N THR A 120 -38.78 -9.61 20.71
CA THR A 120 -38.33 -10.93 20.22
C THR A 120 -38.70 -11.14 18.76
N SER A 121 -39.94 -10.81 18.37
CA SER A 121 -40.40 -10.93 16.98
C SER A 121 -39.67 -9.99 16.04
N ILE A 122 -39.40 -8.75 16.46
CA ILE A 122 -38.60 -7.79 15.68
C ILE A 122 -37.15 -8.27 15.55
N ALA A 123 -36.54 -8.79 16.61
CA ALA A 123 -35.19 -9.34 16.55
C ALA A 123 -35.12 -10.55 15.60
N ALA A 124 -36.14 -11.41 15.61
CA ALA A 124 -36.26 -12.50 14.65
C ALA A 124 -36.40 -11.99 13.20
N ALA A 125 -37.16 -10.92 12.97
CA ALA A 125 -37.29 -10.30 11.65
C ALA A 125 -35.95 -9.72 11.14
N ILE A 126 -35.16 -9.09 12.01
CA ILE A 126 -33.81 -8.62 11.67
C ILE A 126 -32.91 -9.81 11.30
N ASN A 127 -32.87 -10.85 12.14
CA ASN A 127 -32.05 -12.04 11.89
C ASN A 127 -32.48 -12.82 10.64
N GLY A 128 -33.76 -12.74 10.27
CA GLY A 128 -34.29 -13.32 9.03
C GLY A 128 -33.87 -12.58 7.76
N ASN A 129 -33.47 -11.31 7.86
CA ASN A 129 -32.99 -10.51 6.72
C ASN A 129 -31.50 -10.72 6.48
N THR A 130 -31.15 -11.91 5.97
CA THR A 130 -29.75 -12.29 5.69
C THR A 130 -29.08 -11.40 4.64
N THR A 131 -29.84 -10.71 3.80
CA THR A 131 -29.30 -9.78 2.78
C THR A 131 -28.76 -8.50 3.39
N ALA A 132 -29.38 -8.01 4.48
CA ALA A 132 -28.87 -6.85 5.21
C ALA A 132 -27.64 -7.21 6.06
N GLY A 133 -27.51 -8.46 6.52
CA GLY A 133 -26.32 -8.96 7.24
C GLY A 133 -26.19 -8.49 8.69
N TYR A 134 -27.21 -7.81 9.22
CA TYR A 134 -27.31 -7.42 10.63
C TYR A 134 -27.86 -8.57 11.46
N THR A 135 -27.50 -8.59 12.74
CA THR A 135 -28.08 -9.54 13.72
C THR A 135 -28.72 -8.79 14.87
N ALA A 136 -29.65 -9.41 15.57
CA ALA A 136 -30.29 -8.81 16.73
C ALA A 136 -30.58 -9.82 17.84
N SER A 137 -30.59 -9.32 19.08
CA SER A 137 -31.08 -10.01 20.26
C SER A 137 -32.17 -9.17 20.94
N ALA A 138 -33.03 -9.81 21.73
CA ALA A 138 -34.09 -9.13 22.47
C ALA A 138 -34.06 -9.51 23.95
N ALA A 139 -34.21 -8.52 24.82
CA ALA A 139 -34.34 -8.71 26.27
C ALA A 139 -35.14 -7.56 26.89
N ALA A 140 -36.11 -7.86 27.76
CA ALA A 140 -36.88 -6.85 28.51
C ALA A 140 -37.41 -5.67 27.66
N ALA A 141 -38.03 -5.97 26.51
CA ALA A 141 -38.55 -5.00 25.52
C ALA A 141 -37.49 -4.17 24.78
N VAL A 142 -36.21 -4.51 24.92
CA VAL A 142 -35.10 -3.90 24.18
C VAL A 142 -34.69 -4.83 23.04
N VAL A 143 -34.57 -4.28 21.83
CA VAL A 143 -33.95 -4.92 20.68
C VAL A 143 -32.54 -4.37 20.53
N THR A 144 -31.55 -5.22 20.73
CA THR A 144 -30.13 -4.89 20.51
C THR A 144 -29.73 -5.36 19.12
N ILE A 145 -29.35 -4.42 18.26
CA ILE A 145 -28.93 -4.64 16.88
C ILE A 145 -27.40 -4.62 16.83
N THR A 146 -26.79 -5.61 16.21
CA THR A 146 -25.35 -5.68 15.94
C THR A 146 -25.11 -5.48 14.45
N ALA A 147 -24.15 -4.61 14.14
CA ALA A 147 -23.77 -4.26 12.78
C ALA A 147 -23.21 -5.45 12.01
N ARG A 148 -23.42 -5.45 10.69
CA ARG A 148 -22.69 -6.35 9.78
C ARG A 148 -21.19 -6.02 9.78
N PRO A 149 -20.30 -7.00 9.49
CA PRO A 149 -18.87 -6.74 9.36
C PRO A 149 -18.57 -5.73 8.24
N GLY A 150 -17.42 -5.06 8.34
CA GLY A 150 -16.92 -4.11 7.35
C GLY A 150 -17.40 -2.67 7.56
N LEU A 151 -18.07 -2.39 8.67
CA LEU A 151 -18.48 -1.02 9.02
C LEU A 151 -17.55 -0.38 10.05
N GLY A 152 -16.81 -1.19 10.82
CA GLY A 152 -15.77 -0.73 11.74
C GLY A 152 -16.25 0.42 12.62
N ILE A 153 -15.54 1.55 12.56
CA ILE A 153 -15.85 2.73 13.38
C ILE A 153 -16.88 3.67 12.73
N TYR A 154 -17.32 3.42 11.50
CA TYR A 154 -18.15 4.35 10.75
C TYR A 154 -19.43 4.72 11.51
N LEU A 155 -20.17 3.71 11.97
CA LEU A 155 -21.44 3.90 12.67
C LEU A 155 -21.28 4.63 14.00
N ASN A 156 -20.08 4.64 14.59
CA ASN A 156 -19.82 5.38 15.84
C ASN A 156 -19.85 6.90 15.63
N THR A 157 -19.60 7.37 14.42
CA THR A 157 -19.39 8.80 14.11
C THR A 157 -20.39 9.38 13.11
N ALA A 158 -21.19 8.52 12.48
CA ALA A 158 -22.24 8.96 11.57
C ALA A 158 -23.31 9.78 12.31
N THR A 159 -23.84 10.83 11.67
CA THR A 159 -24.78 11.78 12.28
C THR A 159 -26.15 11.17 12.59
N THR A 160 -26.62 10.25 11.73
CA THR A 160 -27.91 9.57 11.91
C THR A 160 -27.77 8.10 11.48
N PRO A 161 -27.04 7.28 12.26
CA PRO A 161 -26.67 5.93 11.85
C PRO A 161 -27.85 4.96 11.92
N LEU A 162 -28.84 5.23 12.79
CA LEU A 162 -30.03 4.41 12.99
C LEU A 162 -31.28 5.28 12.89
N SER A 163 -32.27 4.83 12.13
CA SER A 163 -33.59 5.44 12.01
C SER A 163 -34.68 4.39 12.26
N ILE A 164 -35.69 4.76 13.03
CA ILE A 164 -36.87 3.93 13.29
C ILE A 164 -38.13 4.71 12.91
N THR A 165 -39.08 4.04 12.28
CA THR A 165 -40.36 4.63 11.90
C THR A 165 -41.49 3.71 12.33
N PHE A 166 -42.35 4.21 13.21
CA PHE A 166 -43.56 3.53 13.64
C PHE A 166 -44.75 3.99 12.81
N THR A 167 -45.68 3.08 12.53
CA THR A 167 -46.99 3.39 11.94
C THR A 167 -48.08 2.81 12.85
N GLY A 168 -49.09 3.63 13.16
CA GLY A 168 -50.17 3.26 14.08
C GLY A 168 -49.88 3.65 15.52
N THR A 169 -50.25 2.77 16.45
CA THR A 169 -50.18 2.98 17.91
C THR A 169 -48.99 2.31 18.60
N MET A 170 -48.19 1.54 17.87
CA MET A 170 -46.90 1.02 18.35
C MET A 170 -45.95 2.17 18.68
N ALA A 171 -45.20 2.06 19.78
CA ALA A 171 -44.27 3.10 20.19
C ALA A 171 -42.97 2.55 20.81
N GLY A 172 -41.91 3.34 20.68
CA GLY A 172 -40.59 3.06 21.24
C GLY A 172 -39.62 4.19 20.91
N ASN A 173 -38.38 4.05 21.35
CA ASN A 173 -37.31 5.00 21.07
C ASN A 173 -35.97 4.28 20.87
N ILE A 174 -35.06 4.94 20.17
CA ILE A 174 -33.64 4.53 20.18
C ILE A 174 -33.13 4.83 21.59
N SER A 175 -32.82 3.78 22.35
CA SER A 175 -32.32 3.90 23.72
C SER A 175 -30.80 3.91 23.78
N THR A 176 -30.14 3.40 22.74
CA THR A 176 -28.70 3.52 22.57
C THR A 176 -28.35 3.63 21.09
N LEU A 177 -27.66 4.69 20.70
CA LEU A 177 -27.11 4.83 19.35
C LEU A 177 -25.82 4.01 19.20
N PHE A 178 -25.48 3.68 17.95
CA PHE A 178 -24.15 3.15 17.62
C PHE A 178 -23.06 4.09 18.16
N GLY A 179 -21.98 3.53 18.70
CA GLY A 179 -20.88 4.33 19.27
C GLY A 179 -21.14 4.87 20.68
N SER A 180 -22.25 4.53 21.33
CA SER A 180 -22.49 4.93 22.72
C SER A 180 -21.75 4.02 23.72
N ALA A 181 -21.12 4.60 24.74
CA ALA A 181 -20.39 3.87 25.79
C ALA A 181 -21.31 3.20 26.84
N VAL A 182 -22.63 3.35 26.73
CA VAL A 182 -23.61 2.93 27.75
C VAL A 182 -23.84 1.41 27.80
N LEU A 183 -23.43 0.68 26.76
CA LEU A 183 -23.54 -0.79 26.68
C LEU A 183 -22.14 -1.39 26.41
N PRO A 184 -21.69 -2.40 27.17
CA PRO A 184 -20.46 -3.12 26.89
C PRO A 184 -20.51 -3.74 25.47
N GLY A 185 -19.48 -3.50 24.64
CA GLY A 185 -19.38 -4.08 23.30
C GLY A 185 -20.06 -3.31 22.16
N VAL A 186 -20.44 -2.04 22.39
CA VAL A 186 -21.18 -1.21 21.41
C VAL A 186 -20.29 -0.35 20.51
N LEU A 187 -19.05 -0.07 20.93
CA LEU A 187 -18.10 0.68 20.10
C LEU A 187 -17.55 -0.19 18.99
N GLY A 188 -17.85 0.18 17.75
CA GLY A 188 -17.22 -0.44 16.59
C GLY A 188 -15.71 -0.20 16.62
N VAL A 189 -14.92 -1.24 16.33
CA VAL A 189 -13.46 -1.16 16.19
C VAL A 189 -13.11 -1.79 14.85
N ALA A 190 -12.44 -1.03 13.98
CA ALA A 190 -12.13 -1.48 12.63
C ALA A 190 -11.12 -2.63 12.58
N SER A 191 -11.28 -3.51 11.59
CA SER A 191 -10.30 -4.54 11.25
C SER A 191 -8.93 -3.94 10.92
N LYS A 192 -7.87 -4.52 11.50
CA LYS A 192 -6.48 -4.25 11.15
C LYS A 192 -6.00 -5.15 10.01
N LYS A 193 -6.56 -6.36 9.89
CA LYS A 193 -6.24 -7.31 8.80
C LYS A 193 -6.73 -6.83 7.44
N ALA A 194 -7.91 -6.22 7.36
CA ALA A 194 -8.53 -5.87 6.07
C ALA A 194 -7.71 -4.84 5.25
N PRO A 195 -7.14 -3.76 5.84
CA PRO A 195 -6.20 -2.88 5.14
C PRO A 195 -4.89 -3.59 4.72
N MET A 196 -4.34 -4.49 5.55
CA MET A 196 -3.15 -5.27 5.17
C MET A 196 -3.43 -6.15 3.96
N HIS A 197 -4.55 -6.88 4.01
CA HIS A 197 -5.03 -7.70 2.90
C HIS A 197 -5.25 -6.84 1.64
N TYR A 198 -5.81 -5.63 1.77
CA TYR A 198 -6.00 -4.71 0.66
C TYR A 198 -4.70 -4.37 -0.05
N HIS A 199 -3.67 -3.93 0.68
CA HIS A 199 -2.39 -3.59 0.08
C HIS A 199 -1.68 -4.79 -0.55
N ILE A 200 -1.73 -5.96 0.08
CA ILE A 200 -1.19 -7.20 -0.49
C ILE A 200 -1.95 -7.57 -1.76
N SER A 201 -3.29 -7.47 -1.76
CA SER A 201 -4.11 -7.77 -2.93
C SER A 201 -3.80 -6.84 -4.10
N GLU A 202 -3.63 -5.54 -3.82
CA GLU A 202 -3.32 -4.55 -4.85
C GLU A 202 -1.88 -4.70 -5.38
N PHE A 203 -0.93 -5.10 -4.54
CA PHE A 203 0.43 -5.46 -4.99
C PHE A 203 0.38 -6.60 -6.01
N PHE A 204 -0.25 -7.73 -5.65
CA PHE A 204 -0.33 -8.89 -6.54
C PHE A 204 -1.26 -8.68 -7.75
N ARG A 205 -2.21 -7.74 -7.68
CA ARG A 205 -3.01 -7.34 -8.85
C ARG A 205 -2.13 -6.69 -9.91
N VAL A 206 -1.19 -5.82 -9.50
CA VAL A 206 -0.30 -5.10 -10.41
C VAL A 206 0.94 -5.91 -10.79
N ALA A 207 1.54 -6.63 -9.84
CA ALA A 207 2.68 -7.52 -10.04
C ALA A 207 2.36 -8.97 -9.62
N PRO A 208 1.59 -9.73 -10.41
CA PRO A 208 1.16 -11.09 -10.04
C PRO A 208 2.30 -12.09 -9.81
N GLN A 209 3.47 -11.84 -10.42
CA GLN A 209 4.67 -12.67 -10.29
C GLN A 209 5.69 -12.08 -9.31
N GLY A 210 5.34 -11.00 -8.60
CA GLY A 210 6.19 -10.38 -7.58
C GLY A 210 6.45 -11.32 -6.40
N ILE A 211 7.57 -11.14 -5.72
CA ILE A 211 7.85 -11.78 -4.43
C ILE A 211 7.73 -10.70 -3.37
N LEU A 212 6.91 -10.95 -2.37
CA LEU A 212 6.60 -9.99 -1.33
C LEU A 212 6.99 -10.54 0.04
N TYR A 213 7.87 -9.84 0.75
CA TYR A 213 8.20 -10.07 2.14
C TYR A 213 7.28 -9.22 3.00
N VAL A 214 6.36 -9.85 3.72
CA VAL A 214 5.43 -9.16 4.62
C VAL A 214 6.02 -9.17 6.03
N GLY A 215 6.16 -7.98 6.60
CA GLY A 215 6.61 -7.78 7.98
C GLY A 215 5.50 -7.18 8.82
N ILE A 216 5.17 -7.80 9.95
CA ILE A 216 4.20 -7.28 10.92
C ILE A 216 4.92 -7.09 12.24
N PHE A 217 4.90 -5.87 12.77
CA PHE A 217 5.64 -5.48 13.98
C PHE A 217 4.74 -4.74 14.98
N PRO A 218 5.04 -4.77 16.29
CA PRO A 218 4.23 -4.08 17.29
C PRO A 218 4.53 -2.57 17.33
N GLY A 219 3.50 -1.76 17.64
CA GLY A 219 3.63 -0.33 17.95
C GLY A 219 4.07 0.58 16.79
N PRO A 220 4.01 1.92 16.94
CA PRO A 220 4.65 2.81 15.98
C PRO A 220 6.18 2.71 16.09
N PRO A 221 6.90 2.64 14.96
CA PRO A 221 8.35 2.58 14.99
C PRO A 221 8.89 3.91 15.49
N THR A 222 9.94 3.87 16.31
CA THR A 222 10.69 5.08 16.68
C THR A 222 11.84 5.34 15.71
N THR A 223 12.36 4.29 15.05
CA THR A 223 13.56 4.36 14.20
C THR A 223 13.44 3.62 12.87
N TYR A 224 12.35 2.90 12.62
CA TYR A 224 12.16 2.05 11.43
C TYR A 224 13.17 0.91 11.27
N ALA A 225 13.79 0.45 12.37
CA ALA A 225 14.73 -0.67 12.38
C ALA A 225 14.15 -1.97 11.81
N GLU A 226 12.82 -2.10 11.79
CA GLU A 226 12.09 -3.21 11.20
C GLU A 226 12.41 -3.42 9.70
N LEU A 227 12.75 -2.35 8.97
CA LEU A 227 13.22 -2.44 7.58
C LEU A 227 14.52 -3.25 7.49
N ALA A 228 15.47 -3.00 8.39
CA ALA A 228 16.71 -3.75 8.47
C ALA A 228 16.46 -5.21 8.91
N THR A 229 15.54 -5.43 9.87
CA THR A 229 15.12 -6.79 10.25
C THR A 229 14.59 -7.58 9.07
N MET A 230 13.70 -6.98 8.26
CA MET A 230 13.17 -7.61 7.06
C MET A 230 14.25 -7.84 5.99
N GLN A 231 15.13 -6.87 5.80
CA GLN A 231 16.22 -6.99 4.82
C GLN A 231 17.21 -8.10 5.21
N ASN A 232 17.51 -8.24 6.49
CA ASN A 232 18.36 -9.32 7.01
C ASN A 232 17.68 -10.69 6.88
N TYR A 233 16.38 -10.78 7.17
CA TYR A 233 15.59 -11.99 6.96
C TYR A 233 15.61 -12.43 5.49
N ALA A 234 15.58 -11.48 4.57
CA ALA A 234 15.64 -11.73 3.14
C ALA A 234 17.07 -11.89 2.60
N GLU A 235 18.09 -11.95 3.46
CA GLU A 235 19.50 -12.06 3.05
C GLU A 235 19.94 -10.94 2.09
N GLY A 236 19.39 -9.73 2.26
CA GLY A 236 19.69 -8.58 1.42
C GLY A 236 18.99 -8.57 0.06
N LYS A 237 17.98 -9.41 -0.17
CA LYS A 237 17.31 -9.57 -1.47
C LYS A 237 16.19 -8.55 -1.74
N ILE A 238 15.65 -7.86 -0.73
CA ILE A 238 14.58 -6.88 -0.95
C ILE A 238 15.17 -5.63 -1.62
N ARG A 239 14.49 -5.12 -2.65
CA ARG A 239 14.91 -3.96 -3.45
C ARG A 239 14.09 -2.72 -3.20
N GLN A 240 12.82 -2.90 -2.85
CA GLN A 240 11.91 -1.82 -2.52
C GLN A 240 11.00 -2.19 -1.36
N PHE A 241 10.60 -1.21 -0.56
CA PHE A 241 9.64 -1.38 0.52
C PHE A 241 8.39 -0.52 0.31
N GLY A 242 7.25 -1.03 0.74
CA GLY A 242 6.08 -0.24 1.11
C GLY A 242 5.93 -0.22 2.62
N VAL A 243 5.75 0.95 3.21
CA VAL A 243 5.52 1.14 4.64
C VAL A 243 4.12 1.74 4.82
N TYR A 244 3.20 0.97 5.40
CA TYR A 244 1.84 1.44 5.69
C TYR A 244 1.69 1.73 7.18
N ARG A 245 1.24 2.94 7.49
CA ARG A 245 0.95 3.39 8.84
C ARG A 245 -0.48 3.91 8.96
N ASP A 246 -1.14 3.52 10.05
CA ASP A 246 -2.48 3.98 10.41
C ASP A 246 -2.45 5.16 11.42
N THR A 247 -1.27 5.72 11.66
CA THR A 247 -1.05 6.91 12.50
C THR A 247 -0.79 8.14 11.64
N THR A 248 -1.00 9.31 12.24
CA THR A 248 -0.82 10.60 11.59
C THR A 248 0.53 10.71 10.90
N TYR A 249 0.50 11.11 9.62
CA TYR A 249 1.69 11.39 8.83
C TYR A 249 2.55 12.46 9.47
N THR A 250 3.86 12.20 9.59
CA THR A 250 4.84 13.23 9.89
C THR A 250 6.02 13.18 8.92
N VAL A 251 6.42 14.35 8.41
CA VAL A 251 7.49 14.42 7.41
C VAL A 251 8.86 13.97 7.97
N GLY A 252 9.05 14.06 9.29
CA GLY A 252 10.30 13.67 9.96
C GLY A 252 10.61 12.17 9.87
N GLU A 253 9.59 11.33 9.71
CA GLU A 253 9.75 9.87 9.59
C GLU A 253 10.56 9.47 8.36
N LEU A 254 10.55 10.29 7.30
CA LEU A 254 11.35 10.05 6.10
C LEU A 254 12.85 10.04 6.40
N THR A 255 13.31 10.88 7.33
CA THR A 255 14.72 10.91 7.75
C THR A 255 15.11 9.66 8.55
N SER A 256 14.20 9.15 9.40
CA SER A 256 14.42 7.88 10.09
C SER A 256 14.52 6.71 9.12
N ILE A 257 13.62 6.65 8.12
CA ILE A 257 13.65 5.63 7.07
C ILE A 257 14.94 5.74 6.23
N GLN A 258 15.31 6.95 5.82
CA GLN A 258 16.53 7.22 5.05
C GLN A 258 17.78 6.74 5.80
N ALA A 259 17.86 6.99 7.11
CA ALA A 259 18.98 6.57 7.94
C ALA A 259 19.15 5.04 7.94
N VAL A 260 18.05 4.28 8.00
CA VAL A 260 18.10 2.81 7.91
C VAL A 260 18.56 2.36 6.52
N CYS A 261 18.08 3.01 5.46
CA CYS A 261 18.53 2.69 4.09
C CYS A 261 20.03 2.95 3.91
N ALA A 262 20.54 4.07 4.41
CA ALA A 262 21.97 4.40 4.36
C ALA A 262 22.84 3.39 5.13
N ALA A 263 22.36 2.89 6.27
CA ALA A 263 23.04 1.82 7.01
C ALA A 263 23.07 0.51 6.21
N LEU A 264 21.97 0.13 5.57
CA LEU A 264 21.90 -1.06 4.71
C LEU A 264 22.77 -0.95 3.45
N ASP A 265 22.87 0.26 2.86
CA ASP A 265 23.78 0.54 1.75
C ASP A 265 25.24 0.29 2.16
N ALA A 266 25.64 0.73 3.36
CA ALA A 266 26.98 0.49 3.92
C ALA A 266 27.26 -0.99 4.19
N GLU A 267 26.22 -1.81 4.40
CA GLU A 267 26.30 -3.26 4.56
C GLU A 267 26.13 -4.03 3.23
N HIS A 268 26.19 -3.34 2.08
CA HIS A 268 26.04 -3.91 0.73
C HIS A 268 24.68 -4.58 0.46
N LYS A 269 23.62 -4.16 1.18
CA LYS A 269 22.24 -4.64 1.02
C LYS A 269 21.29 -3.50 0.64
N PRO A 270 21.57 -2.75 -0.44
CA PRO A 270 20.90 -1.49 -0.69
C PRO A 270 19.41 -1.66 -0.95
N VAL A 271 18.63 -0.76 -0.35
CA VAL A 271 17.19 -0.60 -0.56
C VAL A 271 16.98 0.62 -1.42
N SER A 272 16.48 0.41 -2.64
CA SER A 272 16.43 1.43 -3.67
C SER A 272 15.27 2.40 -3.54
N SER A 273 14.18 1.98 -2.89
CA SER A 273 13.03 2.84 -2.68
C SER A 273 12.21 2.35 -1.51
N VAL A 274 11.77 3.28 -0.67
CA VAL A 274 10.77 3.08 0.37
C VAL A 274 9.58 3.99 0.07
N LEU A 275 8.48 3.38 -0.35
CA LEU A 275 7.20 4.05 -0.51
C LEU A 275 6.54 4.12 0.87
N TYR A 276 6.28 5.33 1.33
CA TYR A 276 5.72 5.61 2.64
C TYR A 276 4.29 6.13 2.52
N ALA A 277 3.38 5.52 3.28
CA ALA A 277 1.98 5.91 3.38
C ALA A 277 1.57 5.95 4.86
N ALA A 278 0.93 7.04 5.26
CA ALA A 278 0.47 7.25 6.63
C ALA A 278 -0.89 7.97 6.65
N ASP A 279 -1.50 8.08 7.84
CA ASP A 279 -2.81 8.71 8.00
C ASP A 279 -2.74 10.23 7.80
N MET A 280 -3.36 10.70 6.73
CA MET A 280 -3.56 12.10 6.41
C MET A 280 -5.04 12.50 6.49
N LYS A 281 -5.92 11.67 7.09
CA LYS A 281 -7.35 11.96 7.18
C LYS A 281 -7.65 13.33 7.79
N ALA A 282 -6.87 13.75 8.77
CA ALA A 282 -7.04 15.03 9.46
C ALA A 282 -6.56 16.25 8.64
N VAL A 283 -5.89 16.06 7.50
CA VAL A 283 -5.44 17.15 6.63
C VAL A 283 -6.64 17.72 5.87
N THR A 284 -7.07 18.92 6.24
CA THR A 284 -8.22 19.59 5.60
C THR A 284 -7.84 20.32 4.30
N ASP A 285 -6.63 20.87 4.24
CA ASP A 285 -6.08 21.55 3.08
C ASP A 285 -4.77 20.87 2.64
N LEU A 286 -4.79 20.27 1.45
CA LEU A 286 -3.65 19.56 0.87
C LEU A 286 -2.43 20.47 0.61
N THR A 287 -2.64 21.78 0.46
CA THR A 287 -1.54 22.74 0.25
C THR A 287 -0.70 22.99 1.52
N THR A 288 -1.21 22.57 2.68
CA THR A 288 -0.49 22.68 3.97
C THR A 288 0.50 21.55 4.21
N LEU A 289 0.52 20.52 3.34
CA LEU A 289 1.52 19.46 3.39
C LEU A 289 2.93 20.04 3.21
N SER A 290 3.89 19.53 3.96
CA SER A 290 5.29 19.97 3.86
C SER A 290 5.88 19.62 2.50
N SER A 291 6.58 20.57 1.88
CA SER A 291 7.32 20.27 0.65
C SER A 291 8.43 19.24 0.89
N LEU A 292 8.51 18.22 0.03
CA LEU A 292 9.58 17.23 0.06
C LEU A 292 10.79 17.63 -0.82
N ALA A 293 10.66 18.72 -1.60
CA ALA A 293 11.66 19.18 -2.58
C ALA A 293 12.94 19.80 -1.98
N THR A 294 13.02 19.97 -0.67
CA THR A 294 14.22 20.49 0.01
C THR A 294 14.83 19.47 0.96
N ARG A 295 14.33 18.23 0.94
CA ARG A 295 14.79 17.16 1.83
C ARG A 295 16.04 16.47 1.28
N ALA A 296 16.58 15.53 2.04
CA ALA A 296 17.75 14.73 1.69
C ALA A 296 17.47 13.22 1.79
N ASP A 297 16.19 12.83 1.71
CA ASP A 297 15.73 11.46 1.89
C ASP A 297 15.49 10.80 0.53
N SER A 298 16.55 10.67 -0.27
CA SER A 298 16.48 10.24 -1.68
C SER A 298 15.94 8.82 -1.89
N LYS A 299 15.95 7.96 -0.86
CA LYS A 299 15.36 6.62 -0.90
C LYS A 299 13.86 6.62 -0.58
N CYS A 300 13.30 7.73 -0.11
CA CYS A 300 11.92 7.79 0.38
C CYS A 300 10.99 8.47 -0.62
N SER A 301 9.78 7.92 -0.81
CA SER A 301 8.72 8.55 -1.61
C SER A 301 7.41 8.50 -0.83
N VAL A 302 6.55 9.53 -0.93
CA VAL A 302 5.29 9.57 -0.16
C VAL A 302 4.08 9.42 -1.07
N VAL A 303 3.30 8.38 -0.81
CA VAL A 303 2.10 8.04 -1.58
C VAL A 303 0.86 8.60 -0.88
N ILE A 304 0.19 9.56 -1.53
CA ILE A 304 -0.95 10.27 -0.96
C ILE A 304 -2.25 10.06 -1.73
N SER A 305 -2.25 9.32 -2.84
CA SER A 305 -3.49 8.92 -3.50
C SER A 305 -4.09 7.70 -2.82
N GLN A 306 -5.41 7.57 -2.91
CA GLN A 306 -6.16 6.38 -2.53
C GLN A 306 -7.30 6.14 -3.54
N ASP A 307 -7.83 4.92 -3.51
CA ASP A 307 -9.09 4.63 -4.19
C ASP A 307 -10.25 5.40 -3.55
N GLY A 308 -11.09 6.00 -4.39
CA GLY A 308 -12.22 6.83 -4.01
C GLY A 308 -13.58 6.27 -4.40
N GLY A 309 -13.68 5.00 -4.81
CA GLY A 309 -14.94 4.43 -5.31
C GLY A 309 -15.14 2.93 -5.16
N GLY A 310 -14.11 2.18 -4.75
CA GLY A 310 -14.15 0.75 -4.50
C GLY A 310 -13.92 0.38 -3.03
N ARG A 311 -13.22 -0.73 -2.83
CA ARG A 311 -12.89 -1.31 -1.53
C ARG A 311 -11.95 -0.42 -0.73
N GLY A 312 -10.99 0.26 -1.36
CA GLY A 312 -10.13 1.20 -0.66
C GLY A 312 -10.93 2.34 -0.02
N ALA A 313 -11.93 2.88 -0.73
CA ALA A 313 -12.82 3.88 -0.17
C ALA A 313 -13.73 3.34 0.96
N MET A 314 -14.25 2.12 0.81
CA MET A 314 -15.00 1.47 1.90
C MET A 314 -14.14 1.29 3.16
N LEU A 315 -12.88 0.86 3.01
CA LEU A 315 -11.95 0.74 4.13
C LEU A 315 -11.61 2.10 4.75
N TYR A 316 -11.51 3.17 3.97
CA TYR A 316 -11.31 4.53 4.49
C TYR A 316 -12.46 4.94 5.42
N HIS A 317 -13.70 4.60 5.07
CA HIS A 317 -14.86 4.84 5.93
C HIS A 317 -14.90 3.92 7.15
N ALA A 318 -14.66 2.62 6.97
CA ALA A 318 -14.72 1.63 8.05
C ALA A 318 -13.63 1.84 9.09
N THR A 319 -12.42 2.22 8.66
CA THR A 319 -11.28 2.47 9.56
C THR A 319 -11.24 3.89 10.09
N GLY A 320 -11.82 4.85 9.36
CA GLY A 320 -11.60 6.27 9.58
C GLY A 320 -10.12 6.65 9.54
N LYS A 321 -9.36 6.00 8.66
CA LYS A 321 -7.93 6.23 8.41
C LYS A 321 -7.65 6.31 6.92
N SER A 322 -6.60 7.01 6.52
CA SER A 322 -6.10 6.92 5.14
C SER A 322 -5.75 5.47 4.80
N ILE A 323 -6.24 5.00 3.65
CA ILE A 323 -5.87 3.68 3.14
C ILE A 323 -4.72 3.82 2.14
N THR A 324 -4.77 4.82 1.27
CA THR A 324 -3.80 5.00 0.16
C THR A 324 -3.82 3.86 -0.86
N ASN A 325 -3.08 4.03 -1.95
CA ASN A 325 -2.83 2.99 -2.95
C ASN A 325 -1.40 2.45 -2.89
N LEU A 326 -0.77 2.46 -1.70
CA LEU A 326 0.59 1.97 -1.47
C LEU A 326 0.86 0.61 -2.11
N GLY A 327 -0.04 -0.36 -1.92
CA GLY A 327 0.07 -1.70 -2.49
C GLY A 327 0.19 -1.69 -4.02
N ALA A 328 -0.69 -0.93 -4.70
CA ALA A 328 -0.64 -0.79 -6.15
C ALA A 328 0.61 -0.03 -6.62
N ALA A 329 1.04 1.01 -5.89
CA ALA A 329 2.28 1.74 -6.16
C ALA A 329 3.52 0.82 -6.07
N LEU A 330 3.61 0.03 -5.00
CA LEU A 330 4.70 -0.93 -4.80
C LEU A 330 4.67 -2.03 -5.88
N GLY A 331 3.48 -2.50 -6.25
CA GLY A 331 3.30 -3.44 -7.36
C GLY A 331 3.79 -2.86 -8.69
N ALA A 332 3.50 -1.58 -8.98
CA ALA A 332 3.99 -0.91 -10.18
C ALA A 332 5.51 -0.81 -10.19
N VAL A 333 6.14 -0.50 -9.05
CA VAL A 333 7.61 -0.50 -8.91
C VAL A 333 8.18 -1.90 -9.13
N ALA A 334 7.56 -2.94 -8.57
CA ALA A 334 8.01 -4.33 -8.75
C ALA A 334 7.87 -4.83 -10.20
N LEU A 335 6.86 -4.35 -10.93
CA LEU A 335 6.63 -4.67 -12.34
C LEU A 335 7.57 -3.89 -13.28
N ALA A 336 7.97 -2.68 -12.90
CA ALA A 336 8.83 -1.83 -13.71
C ALA A 336 10.26 -2.40 -13.79
N LYS A 337 10.88 -2.29 -14.97
CA LYS A 337 12.34 -2.36 -15.08
C LYS A 337 12.96 -1.29 -14.19
N VAL A 338 14.20 -1.50 -13.75
CA VAL A 338 14.86 -0.55 -12.84
C VAL A 338 14.96 0.87 -13.41
N SER A 339 15.00 1.01 -14.74
CA SER A 339 15.10 2.28 -15.47
C SER A 339 13.76 2.90 -15.88
N GLU A 340 12.64 2.23 -15.64
CA GLU A 340 11.32 2.71 -16.06
C GLU A 340 10.61 3.48 -14.95
N SER A 341 10.11 4.67 -15.27
CA SER A 341 9.19 5.38 -14.38
C SER A 341 7.83 4.69 -14.35
N ILE A 342 7.28 4.51 -13.15
CA ILE A 342 5.91 4.00 -12.95
C ILE A 342 4.82 4.97 -13.43
N ALA A 343 5.19 6.19 -13.83
CA ALA A 343 4.30 7.16 -14.46
C ALA A 343 4.18 6.99 -15.98
N TRP A 344 4.85 5.99 -16.57
CA TRP A 344 4.78 5.75 -18.01
C TRP A 344 3.37 5.31 -18.45
N ILE A 345 2.67 6.23 -19.11
CA ILE A 345 1.26 6.11 -19.51
C ILE A 345 0.96 4.86 -20.35
N ASN A 346 1.87 4.46 -21.24
CA ASN A 346 1.64 3.30 -22.11
C ASN A 346 1.70 1.95 -21.37
N LYS A 347 2.29 1.93 -20.17
CA LYS A 347 2.57 0.69 -19.43
C LYS A 347 1.81 0.58 -18.11
N PHE A 348 1.71 1.67 -17.36
CA PHE A 348 1.24 1.62 -15.97
C PHE A 348 -0.14 2.26 -15.78
N ASN A 349 -1.18 1.61 -16.31
CA ASN A 349 -2.54 1.91 -15.87
C ASN A 349 -2.82 1.20 -14.54
N ILE A 350 -3.06 1.98 -13.49
CA ILE A 350 -3.27 1.47 -12.13
C ILE A 350 -4.72 1.03 -11.88
N SER A 351 -5.67 1.57 -12.65
CA SER A 351 -7.09 1.23 -12.50
C SER A 351 -7.36 -0.23 -12.90
N SER A 352 -8.23 -0.90 -12.14
CA SER A 352 -8.81 -2.19 -12.52
C SER A 352 -10.21 -2.07 -13.16
N GLY A 353 -10.68 -0.84 -13.41
CA GLY A 353 -12.07 -0.54 -13.77
C GLY A 353 -13.02 -0.50 -12.57
N ILE A 354 -12.53 -0.86 -11.37
CA ILE A 354 -13.25 -0.76 -10.09
C ILE A 354 -12.35 -0.06 -9.07
N GLU A 355 -11.23 -0.69 -8.72
CA GLU A 355 -10.22 -0.12 -7.81
C GLU A 355 -9.37 0.91 -8.54
N CYS A 356 -9.08 2.02 -7.86
CA CYS A 356 -8.31 3.13 -8.39
C CYS A 356 -8.92 3.71 -9.68
N GLU A 357 -10.21 3.48 -9.96
CA GLU A 357 -10.91 4.11 -11.08
C GLU A 357 -11.36 5.51 -10.69
N THR A 358 -12.03 5.63 -9.55
CA THR A 358 -12.32 6.92 -8.90
C THR A 358 -11.15 7.30 -8.01
N LEU A 359 -10.59 8.48 -8.24
CA LEU A 359 -9.38 8.93 -7.54
C LEU A 359 -9.74 9.81 -6.35
N ALA A 360 -9.11 9.54 -5.21
CA ALA A 360 -9.14 10.41 -4.03
C ALA A 360 -7.73 10.59 -3.46
N PHE A 361 -7.56 11.59 -2.61
CA PHE A 361 -6.37 11.77 -1.79
C PHE A 361 -6.55 11.05 -0.45
N ALA A 362 -5.45 10.82 0.27
CA ALA A 362 -5.41 10.13 1.55
C ALA A 362 -6.33 10.76 2.62
N ASN A 363 -6.65 12.06 2.47
CA ASN A 363 -7.62 12.73 3.31
C ASN A 363 -9.10 12.47 2.95
N GLY A 364 -9.37 11.76 1.86
CA GLY A 364 -10.70 11.47 1.33
C GLY A 364 -11.22 12.48 0.30
N LYS A 365 -10.50 13.58 0.02
CA LYS A 365 -10.91 14.55 -0.99
C LYS A 365 -10.81 13.93 -2.39
N GLN A 366 -11.89 13.99 -3.17
CA GLN A 366 -11.91 13.45 -4.53
C GLN A 366 -11.02 14.29 -5.46
N TYR A 367 -10.24 13.63 -6.31
CA TYR A 367 -9.37 14.26 -7.30
C TYR A 367 -10.13 15.22 -8.22
N SER A 368 -11.34 14.84 -8.63
CA SER A 368 -12.24 15.64 -9.49
C SER A 368 -12.65 16.98 -8.88
N THR A 369 -12.50 17.14 -7.55
CA THR A 369 -12.86 18.37 -6.81
C THR A 369 -11.65 19.22 -6.45
N VAL A 370 -10.44 18.77 -6.80
CA VAL A 370 -9.19 19.48 -6.54
C VAL A 370 -8.79 20.26 -7.80
N ASP A 371 -8.57 21.56 -7.65
CA ASP A 371 -8.17 22.42 -8.76
C ASP A 371 -6.74 22.13 -9.24
N SER A 372 -6.43 22.52 -10.47
CA SER A 372 -5.13 22.26 -11.09
C SER A 372 -3.96 22.96 -10.38
N ASN A 373 -4.19 24.09 -9.70
CA ASN A 373 -3.13 24.77 -8.97
C ASN A 373 -2.69 23.94 -7.76
N THR A 374 -3.64 23.42 -6.98
CA THR A 374 -3.38 22.50 -5.88
C THR A 374 -2.66 21.24 -6.36
N LEU A 375 -3.06 20.66 -7.51
CA LEU A 375 -2.37 19.50 -8.10
C LEU A 375 -0.91 19.83 -8.47
N ASN A 376 -0.65 21.01 -9.05
CA ASN A 376 0.70 21.46 -9.38
C ASN A 376 1.55 21.68 -8.11
N VAL A 377 0.96 22.24 -7.05
CA VAL A 377 1.63 22.39 -5.75
C VAL A 377 2.03 21.02 -5.19
N LEU A 378 1.12 20.05 -5.18
CA LEU A 378 1.42 18.70 -4.69
C LEU A 378 2.51 18.01 -5.51
N ASN A 379 2.50 18.19 -6.83
CA ASN A 379 3.56 17.68 -7.70
C ASN A 379 4.91 18.36 -7.43
N ASN A 380 4.93 19.69 -7.26
CA ASN A 380 6.13 20.45 -6.92
C ASN A 380 6.66 20.13 -5.52
N TYR A 381 5.77 19.78 -4.59
CA TYR A 381 6.10 19.25 -3.28
C TYR A 381 6.54 17.79 -3.32
N ARG A 382 6.49 17.16 -4.51
CA ARG A 382 7.03 15.82 -4.80
C ARG A 382 6.28 14.68 -4.11
N TYR A 383 4.98 14.87 -3.91
CA TYR A 383 4.09 13.79 -3.51
C TYR A 383 3.69 12.92 -4.71
N MET A 384 3.53 11.62 -4.47
CA MET A 384 3.01 10.68 -5.46
C MET A 384 1.50 10.53 -5.33
N PHE A 385 0.77 10.78 -6.41
CA PHE A 385 -0.67 10.65 -6.50
C PHE A 385 -1.12 10.23 -7.90
N LEU A 386 -2.29 9.59 -7.99
CA LEU A 386 -2.91 9.27 -9.26
C LEU A 386 -3.60 10.48 -9.88
N ARG A 387 -3.57 10.55 -11.21
CA ARG A 387 -4.30 11.52 -12.04
C ARG A 387 -4.98 10.83 -13.21
N LYS A 388 -5.94 11.55 -13.80
CA LYS A 388 -6.57 11.20 -15.08
C LYS A 388 -6.00 12.07 -16.19
N PHE A 389 -6.06 11.57 -17.42
CA PHE A 389 -5.77 12.32 -18.64
C PHE A 389 -7.01 12.37 -19.52
N VAL A 390 -7.21 13.48 -20.22
CA VAL A 390 -8.26 13.56 -21.26
C VAL A 390 -7.74 12.83 -22.50
N GLY A 391 -8.57 11.98 -23.11
CA GLY A 391 -8.23 11.24 -24.33
C GLY A 391 -7.67 9.83 -24.11
N ILE A 392 -7.46 9.40 -22.86
CA ILE A 392 -7.13 8.00 -22.52
C ILE A 392 -7.81 7.61 -21.20
N SER A 393 -8.46 6.45 -21.20
CA SER A 393 -9.05 5.88 -19.99
C SER A 393 -7.96 5.22 -19.14
N GLY A 394 -8.09 5.35 -17.82
CA GLY A 394 -7.15 4.77 -16.87
C GLY A 394 -6.72 5.76 -15.80
N SER A 395 -5.91 5.29 -14.86
CA SER A 395 -5.40 6.07 -13.73
C SER A 395 -3.89 5.91 -13.66
N TYR A 396 -3.16 7.02 -13.59
CA TYR A 396 -1.71 7.03 -13.76
C TYR A 396 -1.06 7.85 -12.66
N PHE A 397 0.11 7.43 -12.16
CA PHE A 397 0.86 8.26 -11.22
C PHE A 397 1.30 9.57 -11.88
N ASN A 398 1.34 10.65 -11.10
CA ASN A 398 1.82 11.95 -11.55
C ASN A 398 3.32 11.92 -11.89
N ASP A 399 4.12 11.19 -11.11
CA ASP A 399 5.53 10.90 -11.34
C ASP A 399 5.99 9.81 -10.32
N SER A 400 7.29 9.50 -10.32
CA SER A 400 7.99 8.60 -9.40
C SER A 400 8.91 9.36 -8.43
N HIS A 401 8.43 10.50 -7.91
CA HIS A 401 9.22 11.43 -7.07
C HIS A 401 9.75 10.79 -5.78
N THR A 402 10.98 11.13 -5.41
CA THR A 402 11.57 10.89 -4.08
C THR A 402 11.69 12.17 -3.25
N ALA A 403 11.89 12.07 -1.93
CA ALA A 403 11.97 13.20 -1.00
C ALA A 403 13.37 13.85 -0.99
N VAL A 404 13.75 14.44 -2.12
CA VAL A 404 15.00 15.18 -2.32
C VAL A 404 14.80 16.32 -3.32
N THR A 405 15.76 17.23 -3.44
CA THR A 405 15.72 18.28 -4.48
C THR A 405 15.56 17.72 -5.89
N PRO A 406 14.71 18.32 -6.76
CA PRO A 406 14.55 17.89 -8.14
C PRO A 406 15.83 17.98 -8.98
N ALA A 407 16.82 18.76 -8.52
CA ALA A 407 18.14 18.84 -9.16
C ALA A 407 19.05 17.64 -8.83
N SER A 408 18.65 16.75 -7.91
CA SER A 408 19.42 15.56 -7.56
C SER A 408 19.26 14.48 -8.62
N ASP A 409 20.36 13.78 -8.93
CA ASP A 409 20.31 12.57 -9.76
C ASP A 409 19.43 11.48 -9.14
N TYR A 410 19.21 11.52 -7.82
CA TYR A 410 18.40 10.57 -7.06
C TYR A 410 16.96 11.05 -6.81
N ALA A 411 16.49 12.02 -7.60
CA ALA A 411 15.16 12.60 -7.49
C ALA A 411 14.02 11.63 -7.89
N TYR A 412 14.32 10.44 -8.42
CA TYR A 412 13.27 9.54 -8.89
C TYR A 412 13.56 8.10 -8.51
N VAL A 413 12.50 7.30 -8.34
CA VAL A 413 12.58 5.89 -7.94
C VAL A 413 13.42 5.10 -8.94
N GLU A 414 13.21 5.27 -10.25
CA GLU A 414 13.95 4.57 -11.29
C GLU A 414 15.45 4.91 -11.29
N ASN A 415 15.82 6.14 -10.93
CA ASN A 415 17.23 6.53 -10.84
C ASN A 415 17.92 5.81 -9.68
N ASN A 416 17.28 5.76 -8.50
CA ASN A 416 17.79 5.04 -7.34
C ASN A 416 17.87 3.52 -7.59
N ARG A 417 16.86 2.94 -8.26
CA ARG A 417 16.88 1.50 -8.62
C ARG A 417 18.00 1.17 -9.58
N THR A 418 18.22 2.02 -10.59
CA THR A 418 19.26 1.80 -11.60
C THR A 418 20.65 1.89 -11.00
N ILE A 419 20.96 2.95 -10.22
CA ILE A 419 22.28 3.10 -9.61
C ILE A 419 22.58 1.99 -8.59
N ASP A 420 21.62 1.61 -7.76
CA ASP A 420 21.84 0.57 -6.76
C ASP A 420 22.02 -0.81 -7.40
N LYS A 421 21.34 -1.08 -8.52
CA LYS A 421 21.56 -2.33 -9.28
C LYS A 421 23.00 -2.39 -9.80
N ALA A 422 23.50 -1.29 -10.36
CA ALA A 422 24.89 -1.20 -10.80
C ALA A 422 25.88 -1.39 -9.63
N ILE A 423 25.65 -0.73 -8.48
CA ILE A 423 26.48 -0.87 -7.28
C ILE A 423 26.52 -2.32 -6.80
N ARG A 424 25.35 -2.99 -6.66
CA ARG A 424 25.28 -4.39 -6.24
C ARG A 424 26.04 -5.31 -7.20
N GLY A 425 25.83 -5.10 -8.49
CA GLY A 425 26.46 -5.92 -9.52
C GLY A 425 27.97 -5.78 -9.55
N VAL A 426 28.48 -4.54 -9.53
CA VAL A 426 29.93 -4.25 -9.48
C VAL A 426 30.55 -4.76 -8.18
N TYR A 427 29.87 -4.60 -7.04
CA TYR A 427 30.34 -5.17 -5.78
C TYR A 427 30.51 -6.68 -5.87
N ALA A 428 29.51 -7.39 -6.40
CA ALA A 428 29.56 -8.84 -6.53
C ALA A 428 30.70 -9.31 -7.45
N THR A 429 31.02 -8.57 -8.51
CA THR A 429 32.07 -8.96 -9.45
C THR A 429 33.47 -8.58 -9.00
N LEU A 430 33.65 -7.49 -8.25
CA LEU A 430 34.95 -7.06 -7.71
C LEU A 430 35.29 -7.66 -6.34
N LEU A 431 34.33 -8.27 -5.64
CA LEU A 431 34.56 -8.86 -4.32
C LEU A 431 35.71 -9.91 -4.31
N PRO A 432 35.88 -10.79 -5.33
CA PRO A 432 37.00 -11.71 -5.38
C PRO A 432 38.39 -11.04 -5.46
N ASP A 433 38.46 -9.80 -5.95
CA ASP A 433 39.71 -9.05 -6.08
C ASP A 433 40.14 -8.40 -4.76
N LEU A 434 39.25 -8.34 -3.78
CA LEU A 434 39.55 -7.78 -2.47
C LEU A 434 40.64 -8.61 -1.77
N ASN A 435 41.69 -7.92 -1.30
CA ASN A 435 42.93 -8.52 -0.76
C ASN A 435 43.77 -9.30 -1.80
N GLY A 436 43.47 -9.14 -3.09
CA GLY A 436 44.30 -9.66 -4.18
C GLY A 436 45.58 -8.84 -4.39
N PRO A 437 46.62 -9.43 -5.02
CA PRO A 437 47.86 -8.74 -5.34
C PRO A 437 47.66 -7.70 -6.45
N LEU A 438 48.24 -6.52 -6.27
CA LEU A 438 48.32 -5.49 -7.31
C LEU A 438 49.74 -5.47 -7.88
N VAL A 439 49.91 -5.86 -9.14
CA VAL A 439 51.22 -5.87 -9.78
C VAL A 439 51.55 -4.45 -10.24
N MET A 440 52.79 -4.02 -9.97
CA MET A 440 53.29 -2.69 -10.27
C MET A 440 54.31 -2.73 -11.40
N ASN A 441 54.43 -1.62 -12.12
CA ASN A 441 55.55 -1.34 -13.01
C ASN A 441 56.80 -0.96 -12.20
N ASN A 442 57.96 -0.94 -12.87
CA ASN A 442 59.23 -0.54 -12.24
C ASN A 442 59.27 0.94 -11.81
N ASP A 443 58.41 1.79 -12.40
CA ASP A 443 58.27 3.20 -12.04
C ASP A 443 57.32 3.43 -10.84
N GLY A 444 56.77 2.36 -10.26
CA GLY A 444 55.85 2.44 -9.12
C GLY A 444 54.39 2.74 -9.49
N THR A 445 54.03 2.75 -10.78
CA THR A 445 52.63 2.81 -11.24
C THR A 445 51.99 1.42 -11.30
N LEU A 446 50.65 1.34 -11.29
CA LEU A 446 49.94 0.09 -11.51
C LEU A 446 50.23 -0.46 -12.91
N ASN A 447 50.45 -1.78 -13.00
CA ASN A 447 50.68 -2.43 -14.28
C ASN A 447 49.42 -2.43 -15.17
N ASP A 448 49.59 -2.22 -16.46
CA ASP A 448 48.50 -2.16 -17.44
C ASP A 448 47.64 -3.44 -17.47
N ASN A 449 48.24 -4.61 -17.27
CA ASN A 449 47.49 -5.87 -17.21
C ASN A 449 46.64 -5.96 -15.94
N THR A 450 47.14 -5.46 -14.80
CA THR A 450 46.37 -5.40 -13.55
C THR A 450 45.17 -4.46 -13.71
N ILE A 451 45.37 -3.30 -14.34
CA ILE A 451 44.29 -2.36 -14.64
C ILE A 451 43.26 -3.01 -15.57
N ALA A 452 43.71 -3.65 -16.66
CA ALA A 452 42.83 -4.27 -17.64
C ALA A 452 42.01 -5.43 -17.03
N ALA A 453 42.59 -6.23 -16.14
CA ALA A 453 41.90 -7.29 -15.42
C ALA A 453 40.77 -6.72 -14.54
N LEU A 454 41.09 -5.78 -13.65
CA LEU A 454 40.10 -5.13 -12.77
C LEU A 454 39.00 -4.40 -13.54
N GLN A 455 39.35 -3.79 -14.67
CA GLN A 455 38.36 -3.23 -15.59
C GLN A 455 37.48 -4.32 -16.19
N ALA A 456 38.03 -5.46 -16.61
CA ALA A 456 37.26 -6.58 -17.12
C ALA A 456 36.31 -7.17 -16.05
N ASP A 457 36.72 -7.19 -14.79
CA ASP A 457 35.93 -7.70 -13.67
C ASP A 457 34.80 -6.75 -13.25
N ALA A 458 34.97 -5.43 -13.38
CA ALA A 458 33.91 -4.46 -13.09
C ALA A 458 32.78 -4.40 -14.15
N ARG A 459 33.02 -4.93 -15.35
CA ARG A 459 32.14 -4.76 -16.54
C ARG A 459 30.94 -5.70 -16.66
N PRO A 460 30.95 -6.98 -16.25
CA PRO A 460 29.97 -7.96 -16.70
C PRO A 460 28.52 -7.59 -16.35
N ASN A 461 28.30 -7.04 -15.15
CA ASN A 461 26.98 -6.56 -14.75
C ASN A 461 26.55 -5.33 -15.55
N LEU A 462 27.45 -4.36 -15.75
CA LEU A 462 27.14 -3.15 -16.50
C LEU A 462 26.86 -3.44 -17.97
N ASP A 463 27.59 -4.39 -18.57
CA ASP A 463 27.31 -4.90 -19.91
C ASP A 463 25.92 -5.53 -20.01
N GLN A 464 25.50 -6.27 -18.97
CA GLN A 464 24.15 -6.85 -18.92
C GLN A 464 23.09 -5.74 -18.82
N MET A 465 23.31 -4.73 -17.98
CA MET A 465 22.39 -3.60 -17.86
C MET A 465 22.25 -2.80 -19.16
N VAL A 466 23.33 -2.65 -19.95
CA VAL A 466 23.25 -2.07 -21.31
C VAL A 466 22.41 -2.95 -22.22
N ARG A 467 22.65 -4.28 -22.23
CA ARG A 467 21.88 -5.23 -23.05
C ARG A 467 20.38 -5.23 -22.72
N ASP A 468 20.04 -5.08 -21.44
CA ASP A 468 18.65 -5.08 -20.97
C ASP A 468 17.93 -3.73 -21.16
N GLY A 469 18.67 -2.70 -21.61
CA GLY A 469 18.18 -1.33 -21.79
C GLY A 469 17.94 -0.59 -20.49
N GLU A 470 18.71 -0.90 -19.45
CA GLU A 470 18.62 -0.29 -18.11
C GLU A 470 19.55 0.92 -17.96
N ILE A 471 20.66 0.93 -18.69
CA ILE A 471 21.55 2.08 -18.86
C ILE A 471 21.91 2.25 -20.33
N SER A 472 22.19 3.48 -20.74
CA SER A 472 22.54 3.81 -22.12
C SER A 472 24.01 3.52 -22.44
N ALA A 473 24.90 3.78 -21.48
CA ALA A 473 26.34 3.55 -21.60
C ALA A 473 27.02 3.58 -20.22
N TYR A 474 28.26 3.09 -20.15
CA TYR A 474 29.11 3.25 -18.96
C TYR A 474 30.59 3.39 -19.35
N ALA A 475 31.42 3.85 -18.41
CA ALA A 475 32.88 3.84 -18.52
C ALA A 475 33.51 3.45 -17.18
N VAL A 476 34.54 2.60 -17.21
CA VAL A 476 35.35 2.21 -16.04
C VAL A 476 36.77 2.71 -16.23
N THR A 477 37.26 3.52 -15.30
CA THR A 477 38.59 4.14 -15.35
C THR A 477 39.34 3.91 -14.05
N ILE A 478 40.62 3.55 -14.15
CA ILE A 478 41.56 3.40 -13.05
C ILE A 478 42.76 4.27 -13.38
N ASP A 479 43.20 5.11 -12.44
CA ASP A 479 44.39 5.94 -12.62
C ASP A 479 45.64 5.10 -12.27
N PRO A 480 46.58 4.89 -13.22
CA PRO A 480 47.79 4.12 -12.96
C PRO A 480 48.69 4.71 -11.87
N ALA A 481 48.61 6.03 -11.63
CA ALA A 481 49.50 6.75 -10.72
C ALA A 481 49.07 6.71 -9.23
N GLN A 482 48.04 5.95 -8.88
CA GLN A 482 47.57 5.82 -7.50
C GLN A 482 48.62 5.17 -6.60
N ASN A 483 48.91 5.77 -5.44
CA ASN A 483 49.84 5.19 -4.46
C ASN A 483 49.19 4.03 -3.67
N VAL A 484 49.00 2.89 -4.31
CA VAL A 484 48.39 1.69 -3.69
C VAL A 484 49.33 1.00 -2.70
N LEU A 485 50.64 1.12 -2.87
CA LEU A 485 51.63 0.45 -2.01
C LEU A 485 51.68 1.03 -0.59
N SER A 486 51.48 2.35 -0.44
CA SER A 486 51.47 2.98 0.88
C SER A 486 50.07 3.07 1.49
N THR A 487 49.03 3.16 0.66
CA THR A 487 47.65 3.36 1.14
C THR A 487 46.86 2.07 1.27
N SER A 488 47.32 0.98 0.64
CA SER A 488 46.57 -0.27 0.45
C SER A 488 45.16 -0.04 -0.13
N LYS A 489 45.00 1.03 -0.92
CA LYS A 489 43.71 1.49 -1.44
C LYS A 489 43.78 1.67 -2.95
N LEU A 490 42.99 0.89 -3.66
CA LEU A 490 42.72 1.06 -5.09
C LEU A 490 41.43 1.89 -5.27
N VAL A 491 41.44 2.84 -6.21
CA VAL A 491 40.27 3.63 -6.58
C VAL A 491 39.86 3.34 -8.02
N ILE A 492 38.67 2.79 -8.20
CA ILE A 492 38.04 2.56 -9.50
C ILE A 492 36.93 3.59 -9.66
N ALA A 493 36.96 4.36 -10.75
CA ALA A 493 35.91 5.31 -11.09
C ALA A 493 35.00 4.73 -12.17
N ILE A 494 33.71 4.69 -11.90
CA ILE A 494 32.67 4.23 -12.83
C ILE A 494 31.72 5.38 -13.13
N LYS A 495 31.46 5.63 -14.41
CA LYS A 495 30.47 6.60 -14.89
C LYS A 495 29.35 5.86 -15.61
N LEU A 496 28.10 6.21 -15.31
CA LEU A 496 26.92 5.65 -15.95
C LEU A 496 26.18 6.74 -16.71
N VAL A 497 25.64 6.41 -17.88
CA VAL A 497 24.65 7.21 -18.58
C VAL A 497 23.31 6.52 -18.43
N GLY A 498 22.40 7.10 -17.64
CA GLY A 498 21.07 6.55 -17.40
C GLY A 498 20.17 6.58 -18.64
N VAL A 499 19.00 5.94 -18.55
CA VAL A 499 17.93 6.07 -19.54
C VAL A 499 17.08 7.30 -19.19
N GLY A 500 16.81 8.15 -20.17
CA GLY A 500 15.99 9.35 -19.98
C GLY A 500 14.49 9.03 -19.91
N VAL A 501 13.76 9.73 -19.02
CA VAL A 501 12.29 9.67 -18.93
C VAL A 501 11.69 10.94 -19.54
N ALA A 502 10.84 10.78 -20.55
CA ALA A 502 10.16 11.89 -21.23
C ALA A 502 9.00 12.45 -20.37
N ARG A 503 9.33 13.21 -19.32
CA ARG A 503 8.35 13.86 -18.43
C ARG A 503 7.55 14.97 -19.10
N ASN A 504 8.11 15.58 -20.15
CA ASN A 504 7.47 16.61 -20.96
C ASN A 504 7.73 16.34 -22.44
N ILE A 505 6.71 16.44 -23.28
CA ILE A 505 6.81 16.37 -24.75
C ILE A 505 6.18 17.64 -25.32
N THR A 506 6.94 18.40 -26.08
CA THR A 506 6.46 19.60 -26.78
C THR A 506 6.39 19.31 -28.27
N VAL A 507 5.21 19.49 -28.87
CA VAL A 507 4.99 19.32 -30.32
C VAL A 507 4.63 20.68 -30.91
N ASN A 508 5.48 21.21 -31.77
CA ASN A 508 5.20 22.45 -32.49
C ASN A 508 4.36 22.12 -33.74
N ILE A 509 3.16 22.69 -33.82
CA ILE A 509 2.23 22.53 -34.95
C ILE A 509 1.78 23.89 -35.46
N GLY A 510 1.78 24.08 -36.78
CA GLY A 510 1.38 25.32 -37.43
C GLY A 510 0.94 25.09 -38.87
N TYR A 511 0.12 26.01 -39.38
CA TYR A 511 -0.22 26.04 -40.80
C TYR A 511 0.94 26.63 -41.61
N THR A 512 1.21 26.05 -42.78
CA THR A 512 2.12 26.61 -43.79
C THR A 512 1.40 26.70 -45.13
N ILE A 513 1.78 27.69 -45.94
CA ILE A 513 1.25 27.86 -47.30
C ILE A 513 1.84 26.86 -48.30
N SER A 514 2.95 26.18 -47.95
CA SER A 514 3.58 25.11 -48.73
C SER A 514 4.43 24.19 -47.83
N LEU A 515 4.55 22.90 -48.21
CA LEU A 515 5.39 21.89 -47.56
C LEU A 515 6.71 21.67 -48.31
#